data_AF-A0A0C2C5D8-F1
#
_entry.id   AF-A0A0C2C5D8-F1
#
_cell.length_a   1.000
_cell.length_b   1.000
_cell.length_c   1.000
_cell.angle_alpha   90.00
_cell.angle_beta   90.00
_cell.angle_gamma   90.00
#
_symmetry.space_group_name_H-M   'P 1'
#
loop_
_entity.id
_entity.type
_entity.pdbx_description
1 polymer ?
#
loop_
_entity_poly.entity_id
_entity_poly.type
_entity_poly.pdbx_seq_one_letter_code
_entity_poly.pdbx_strand_id
1 'polypeptide(L)'
;MISSVQAPTNDDSCAFIKKNCKSYTAEKDSVEFVSLVADFKLICDDADKVKWIEIIQAGGSLIGSIIGGHMGDHLGRKTIFFSGQLLIIITSMMSTASRGWIAYACIQGVNCFLYGVIEVTSLTMMMEYTNNKYRVILANAFQWPFAYMTIALIAFLTK
;
A
#
# COMPACT_ATOMS: atom_id res chain seq x y z
N MET A 1 -17.68 -25.46 -20.83
CA MET A 1 -16.67 -24.64 -21.53
C MET A 1 -16.29 -23.54 -20.56
N ILE A 2 -15.10 -23.60 -19.97
CA ILE A 2 -14.62 -22.59 -19.01
C ILE A 2 -14.10 -21.43 -19.85
N SER A 3 -14.84 -20.32 -19.89
CA SER A 3 -14.42 -19.12 -20.60
C SER A 3 -13.46 -18.34 -19.70
N SER A 4 -12.16 -18.32 -20.04
CA SER A 4 -11.20 -17.45 -19.37
C SER A 4 -11.35 -16.02 -19.91
N VAL A 5 -11.45 -15.04 -19.00
CA VAL A 5 -11.47 -13.62 -19.34
C VAL A 5 -10.21 -12.99 -18.80
N GLN A 6 -9.43 -12.37 -19.68
CA GLN A 6 -8.20 -11.69 -19.31
C GLN A 6 -8.52 -10.26 -18.83
N ALA A 7 -8.04 -9.90 -17.64
CA ALA A 7 -8.12 -8.51 -17.16
C ALA A 7 -7.11 -7.64 -17.94
N PRO A 8 -7.40 -6.35 -18.23
CA PRO A 8 -8.51 -5.53 -17.73
C PRO A 8 -9.85 -5.81 -18.41
N THR A 9 -10.93 -5.87 -17.63
CA THR A 9 -12.30 -6.07 -18.14
C THR A 9 -12.88 -4.76 -18.67
N ASN A 10 -13.38 -4.79 -19.91
CA ASN A 10 -14.14 -3.71 -20.52
C ASN A 10 -15.65 -3.87 -20.23
N ASP A 11 -16.48 -2.86 -20.48
CA ASP A 11 -17.93 -2.91 -20.19
C ASP A 11 -18.63 -4.11 -20.86
N ASP A 12 -18.22 -4.48 -22.08
CA ASP A 12 -18.72 -5.65 -22.79
C ASP A 12 -18.34 -6.98 -22.11
N SER A 13 -17.12 -7.08 -21.58
CA SER A 13 -16.65 -8.24 -20.82
C SER A 13 -17.40 -8.36 -19.49
N CYS A 14 -17.72 -7.23 -18.87
CA CYS A 14 -18.52 -7.16 -17.64
C CYS A 14 -19.98 -7.57 -17.87
N ALA A 15 -20.57 -7.17 -18.99
CA ALA A 15 -21.91 -7.61 -19.39
C ALA A 15 -21.95 -9.13 -19.68
N PHE A 16 -20.90 -9.67 -20.31
CA PHE A 16 -20.76 -11.11 -20.55
C PHE A 16 -20.69 -11.91 -19.24
N ILE A 17 -19.87 -11.46 -18.28
CA ILE A 17 -19.72 -12.12 -16.97
C ILE A 17 -21.04 -12.10 -16.20
N LYS A 18 -21.73 -10.95 -16.13
CA LYS A 18 -23.02 -10.81 -15.43
C LYS A 18 -24.11 -11.72 -16.01
N LYS A 19 -24.10 -11.95 -17.32
CA LYS A 19 -25.16 -12.72 -18.02
C LYS A 19 -24.92 -14.23 -17.99
N ASN A 20 -23.67 -14.67 -18.03
CA ASN A 20 -23.33 -16.10 -18.24
C ASN A 20 -22.72 -16.78 -17.00
N CYS A 21 -22.27 -16.04 -15.99
CA CYS A 21 -21.58 -16.62 -14.83
C CYS A 21 -22.32 -16.30 -13.52
N LYS A 22 -22.73 -17.33 -12.77
CA LYS A 22 -23.23 -17.19 -11.39
C LYS A 22 -22.11 -16.95 -10.36
N SER A 23 -20.92 -17.47 -10.63
CA SER A 23 -19.73 -17.30 -9.79
C SER A 23 -18.49 -17.43 -10.66
N TYR A 24 -17.48 -16.61 -10.38
CA TYR A 24 -16.18 -16.63 -11.03
C TYR A 24 -15.08 -16.64 -9.95
N THR A 25 -13.94 -17.23 -10.28
CA THR A 25 -12.76 -17.28 -9.42
C THR A 25 -11.53 -16.95 -10.25
N ALA A 26 -10.52 -16.36 -9.62
CA ALA A 26 -9.23 -16.16 -10.27
C ALA A 26 -8.59 -17.53 -10.51
N GLU A 27 -8.21 -17.81 -11.77
CA GLU A 27 -7.44 -19.00 -12.12
C GLU A 27 -6.04 -18.84 -11.52
N LYS A 28 -5.65 -19.73 -10.59
CA LYS A 28 -4.38 -19.61 -9.86
C LYS A 28 -3.25 -20.43 -10.50
N ASP A 29 -3.59 -21.44 -11.31
CA ASP A 29 -2.61 -22.38 -11.88
C ASP A 29 -1.99 -21.91 -13.20
N SER A 30 -2.59 -20.94 -13.89
CA SER A 30 -2.11 -20.47 -15.21
C SER A 30 -1.31 -19.16 -15.17
N VAL A 31 -1.22 -18.51 -14.00
CA VAL A 31 -0.57 -17.21 -13.83
C VAL A 31 0.43 -17.25 -12.69
N GLU A 32 1.61 -16.66 -12.92
CA GLU A 32 2.69 -16.57 -11.92
C GLU A 32 2.33 -15.60 -10.77
N PHE A 33 1.39 -14.68 -11.01
CA PHE A 33 0.96 -13.67 -10.04
C PHE A 33 -0.57 -13.52 -10.02
N VAL A 34 -1.16 -13.64 -8.82
CA VAL A 34 -2.57 -13.35 -8.57
C VAL A 34 -2.66 -11.99 -7.89
N SER A 35 -3.32 -11.03 -8.53
CA SER A 35 -3.49 -9.69 -7.99
C SER A 35 -4.57 -9.64 -6.90
N LEU A 36 -4.46 -8.66 -6.01
CA LEU A 36 -5.45 -8.40 -4.96
C LEU A 36 -6.85 -8.11 -5.52
N VAL A 37 -6.91 -7.47 -6.70
CA VAL A 37 -8.15 -7.22 -7.45
C VAL A 37 -8.79 -8.54 -7.87
N ALA A 38 -7.99 -9.51 -8.31
CA ALA A 38 -8.47 -10.82 -8.71
C ALA A 38 -8.93 -11.66 -7.49
N ASP A 39 -8.18 -11.63 -6.39
CA ASP A 39 -8.50 -12.43 -5.19
C ASP A 39 -9.74 -11.91 -4.45
N PHE A 40 -9.95 -10.59 -4.41
CA PHE A 40 -11.15 -9.96 -3.85
C PHE A 40 -12.29 -9.75 -4.85
N LYS A 41 -12.13 -10.17 -6.10
CA LYS A 41 -13.15 -10.08 -7.17
C LYS A 41 -13.64 -8.64 -7.41
N LEU A 42 -12.73 -7.67 -7.34
CA LEU A 42 -13.02 -6.24 -7.43
C LEU A 42 -13.10 -5.78 -8.90
N ILE A 43 -13.88 -6.48 -9.72
CA ILE A 43 -14.06 -6.20 -11.15
C ILE A 43 -15.44 -5.61 -11.44
N CYS A 44 -15.57 -4.92 -12.58
CA CYS A 44 -16.83 -4.34 -13.05
C CYS A 44 -17.42 -3.32 -12.06
N ASP A 45 -18.62 -3.56 -11.53
CA ASP A 45 -19.32 -2.70 -10.55
C ASP A 45 -18.47 -2.42 -9.30
N ASP A 46 -17.61 -3.37 -8.93
CA ASP A 46 -16.80 -3.32 -7.73
C ASP A 46 -15.40 -2.73 -7.96
N ALA A 47 -15.10 -2.24 -9.17
CA ALA A 47 -13.80 -1.65 -9.51
C ALA A 47 -13.51 -0.37 -8.69
N ASP A 48 -14.53 0.39 -8.32
CA ASP A 48 -14.37 1.61 -7.52
C ASP A 48 -13.90 1.34 -6.09
N LYS A 49 -14.10 0.12 -5.57
CA LYS A 49 -13.61 -0.26 -4.23
C LYS A 49 -12.09 -0.19 -4.12
N VAL A 50 -11.36 -0.39 -5.23
CA VAL A 50 -9.89 -0.22 -5.25
C VAL A 50 -9.51 1.23 -4.97
N LYS A 51 -10.22 2.19 -5.58
CA LYS A 51 -10.00 3.62 -5.35
C LYS A 51 -10.31 4.01 -3.91
N TRP A 52 -11.37 3.46 -3.33
CA TRP A 52 -11.71 3.69 -1.92
C TRP A 52 -10.60 3.21 -0.98
N ILE A 53 -10.00 2.05 -1.25
CA ILE A 53 -8.87 1.53 -0.48
C ILE A 53 -7.69 2.51 -0.54
N GLU A 54 -7.39 3.06 -1.72
CA GLU A 54 -6.33 4.06 -1.91
C GLU A 54 -6.62 5.37 -1.16
N ILE A 55 -7.85 5.86 -1.21
CA ILE A 55 -8.28 7.05 -0.46
C ILE A 55 -8.12 6.83 1.05
N ILE A 56 -8.48 5.65 1.56
CA ILE A 56 -8.32 5.31 2.98
C ILE A 56 -6.83 5.28 3.36
N GLN A 57 -5.97 4.71 2.50
CA GLN A 57 -4.52 4.70 2.72
C GLN A 57 -3.94 6.11 2.76
N ALA A 58 -4.26 6.94 1.76
CA ALA A 58 -3.80 8.32 1.68
C ALA A 58 -4.34 9.18 2.84
N GLY A 59 -5.60 8.99 3.23
CA GLY A 59 -6.18 9.65 4.39
C GLY A 59 -5.50 9.22 5.70
N GLY A 60 -5.21 7.93 5.85
CA GLY A 60 -4.48 7.38 6.98
C GLY A 60 -3.09 8.01 7.13
N SER A 61 -2.30 8.03 6.04
CA SER A 61 -0.95 8.60 6.08
C SER A 61 -0.94 10.11 6.35
N LEU A 62 -1.92 10.86 5.85
CA LEU A 62 -2.05 12.29 6.14
C LEU A 62 -2.31 12.55 7.62
N ILE A 63 -3.27 11.86 8.23
CA ILE A 63 -3.57 11.99 9.66
C ILE A 63 -2.38 11.52 10.50
N GLY A 64 -1.75 10.40 10.09
CA GLY A 64 -0.55 9.87 10.71
C GLY A 64 0.61 10.84 10.72
N SER A 65 0.83 11.56 9.63
CA SER A 65 1.91 12.55 9.51
C SER A 65 1.72 13.73 10.48
N ILE A 66 0.48 14.23 10.61
CA ILE A 66 0.17 15.34 11.53
C ILE A 66 0.40 14.91 12.98
N ILE A 67 -0.12 13.73 13.36
CA ILE A 67 -0.01 13.20 14.72
C ILE A 67 1.43 12.82 15.04
N GLY A 68 2.15 12.23 14.08
CA GLY A 68 3.52 11.77 14.25
C GLY A 68 4.52 12.88 14.51
N GLY A 69 4.33 14.06 13.91
CA GLY A 69 5.12 15.24 14.24
C GLY A 69 4.99 15.62 15.72
N HIS A 70 3.75 15.78 16.19
CA HIS A 70 3.46 16.13 17.58
C HIS A 70 3.94 15.07 18.58
N MET A 71 3.64 13.79 18.30
CA MET A 71 4.08 12.70 19.16
C MET A 71 5.61 12.63 19.21
N GLY A 72 6.27 12.79 18.06
CA GLY A 72 7.73 12.74 17.90
C GLY A 72 8.47 13.68 18.85
N ASP A 73 7.94 14.89 19.00
CA ASP A 73 8.55 15.94 19.81
C ASP A 73 8.31 15.74 21.33
N HIS A 74 7.23 15.08 21.74
CA HIS A 74 6.88 14.88 23.14
C HIS A 74 7.40 13.56 23.75
N LEU A 75 7.32 12.44 23.04
CA LEU A 75 7.65 11.10 23.56
C LEU A 75 9.08 10.65 23.20
N GLY A 76 9.81 11.47 22.45
CA GLY A 76 11.13 11.17 21.92
C GLY A 76 11.09 10.39 20.60
N ARG A 77 11.73 10.96 19.58
CA ARG A 77 11.70 10.46 18.19
C ARG A 77 12.18 9.03 18.03
N LYS A 78 13.23 8.63 18.76
CA LYS A 78 13.79 7.27 18.69
C LYS A 78 12.78 6.21 19.15
N THR A 79 12.08 6.45 20.25
CA THR A 79 11.11 5.50 20.82
C THR A 79 9.89 5.33 19.92
N ILE A 80 9.41 6.42 19.33
CA ILE A 80 8.29 6.37 18.39
C ILE A 80 8.68 5.65 17.11
N PHE A 81 9.88 5.89 16.60
CA PHE A 81 10.36 5.22 15.40
C PHE A 81 10.39 3.70 15.57
N PHE A 82 11.04 3.18 16.62
CA PHE A 82 11.14 1.74 16.84
C PHE A 82 9.80 1.09 17.22
N SER A 83 8.98 1.75 18.05
CA SER A 83 7.67 1.21 18.44
C SER A 83 6.68 1.21 17.28
N GLY A 84 6.66 2.28 16.47
CA GLY A 84 5.90 2.36 15.23
C GLY A 84 6.31 1.26 14.25
N GLN A 85 7.61 1.01 14.08
CA GLN A 85 8.09 -0.02 13.15
C GLN A 85 7.60 -1.41 13.54
N LEU A 86 7.58 -1.72 14.84
CA LEU A 86 7.08 -3.00 15.35
C LEU A 86 5.57 -3.15 15.10
N LEU A 87 4.80 -2.07 15.30
CA LEU A 87 3.36 -2.04 15.00
C LEU A 87 3.06 -2.17 13.50
N ILE A 88 3.89 -1.58 12.63
CA ILE A 88 3.77 -1.75 11.17
C ILE A 88 3.98 -3.20 10.79
N ILE A 89 5.00 -3.87 11.35
CA ILE A 89 5.27 -5.28 11.04
C ILE A 89 4.05 -6.14 11.40
N ILE A 90 3.45 -5.92 12.57
CA ILE A 90 2.26 -6.65 13.03
C ILE A 90 1.05 -6.39 12.10
N THR A 91 0.77 -5.13 11.79
CA THR A 91 -0.35 -4.76 10.90
C THR A 91 -0.15 -5.26 9.46
N SER A 92 1.09 -5.28 8.98
CA SER A 92 1.44 -5.83 7.67
C SER A 92 1.16 -7.33 7.61
N MET A 93 1.54 -8.10 8.63
CA MET A 93 1.20 -9.53 8.69
C MET A 93 -0.32 -9.76 8.73
N MET A 94 -1.06 -8.91 9.47
CA MET A 94 -2.53 -8.97 9.48
C MET A 94 -3.14 -8.67 8.11
N SER A 95 -2.54 -7.74 7.34
CA SER A 95 -3.02 -7.40 5.99
C SER A 95 -2.93 -8.59 5.04
N THR A 96 -1.85 -9.37 5.10
CA THR A 96 -1.66 -10.59 4.29
C THR A 96 -2.64 -11.70 4.65
N ALA A 97 -3.03 -11.80 5.92
CA ALA A 97 -3.99 -12.80 6.36
C ALA A 97 -5.46 -12.45 6.03
N SER A 98 -5.73 -11.22 5.58
CA SER A 98 -7.09 -10.75 5.34
C SER A 98 -7.71 -11.40 4.11
N ARG A 99 -8.96 -11.87 4.24
CA ARG A 99 -9.72 -12.56 3.17
C ARG A 99 -10.88 -11.72 2.62
N GLY A 100 -11.00 -10.46 3.04
CA GLY A 100 -12.11 -9.59 2.67
C GLY A 100 -11.65 -8.15 2.47
N TRP A 101 -12.24 -7.49 1.48
CA TRP A 101 -11.84 -6.14 1.07
C TRP A 101 -11.99 -5.10 2.19
N ILE A 102 -13.05 -5.18 3.02
CA ILE A 102 -13.29 -4.24 4.13
C ILE A 102 -12.22 -4.40 5.21
N ALA A 103 -11.95 -5.65 5.61
CA ALA A 103 -10.94 -5.95 6.62
C ALA A 103 -9.55 -5.51 6.13
N TYR A 104 -9.23 -5.79 4.86
CA TYR A 104 -8.00 -5.33 4.22
C TYR A 104 -7.90 -3.79 4.22
N ALA A 105 -8.95 -3.09 3.80
CA ALA A 105 -8.99 -1.63 3.76
C ALA A 105 -8.75 -0.98 5.13
N CYS A 106 -9.41 -1.50 6.17
CA CYS A 106 -9.24 -1.01 7.54
C CYS A 106 -7.82 -1.25 8.08
N ILE A 107 -7.28 -2.46 7.88
CA ILE A 107 -5.92 -2.81 8.30
C ILE A 107 -4.90 -1.92 7.56
N GLN A 108 -5.10 -1.70 6.26
CA GLN A 108 -4.24 -0.82 5.47
C GLN A 108 -4.35 0.64 5.90
N GLY A 109 -5.55 1.11 6.26
CA GLY A 109 -5.71 2.45 6.83
C GLY A 109 -4.88 2.64 8.10
N VAL A 110 -4.89 1.66 9.01
CA VAL A 110 -4.06 1.68 10.23
C VAL A 110 -2.57 1.57 9.90
N ASN A 111 -2.21 0.73 8.93
CA ASN A 111 -0.82 0.57 8.50
C ASN A 111 -0.27 1.89 7.91
N CYS A 112 -1.00 2.53 7.00
CA CYS A 112 -0.62 3.82 6.42
C CYS A 112 -0.62 4.95 7.46
N PHE A 113 -1.50 4.91 8.45
CA PHE A 113 -1.44 5.83 9.59
C PHE A 113 -0.12 5.72 10.35
N LEU A 114 0.28 4.51 10.72
CA LEU A 114 1.55 4.26 11.39
C LEU A 114 2.74 4.64 10.49
N TYR A 115 2.64 4.37 9.19
CA TYR A 115 3.65 4.75 8.20
C TYR A 115 3.85 6.27 8.16
N GLY A 116 2.77 7.06 8.12
CA GLY A 116 2.87 8.52 8.16
C GLY A 116 3.54 9.04 9.44
N VAL A 117 3.26 8.41 10.59
CA VAL A 117 3.92 8.74 11.86
C VAL A 117 5.44 8.51 11.77
N ILE A 118 5.85 7.37 11.23
CA ILE A 118 7.25 6.98 11.09
C ILE A 118 7.97 7.83 10.05
N GLU A 119 7.33 8.13 8.92
CA GLU A 119 7.92 8.92 7.84
C GLU A 119 8.35 10.29 8.34
N VAL A 120 7.47 10.99 9.07
CA VAL A 120 7.76 12.31 9.64
C VAL A 120 8.86 12.23 10.72
N THR A 121 8.78 11.26 11.63
CA THR A 121 9.80 11.12 12.69
C THR A 121 11.17 10.70 12.15
N SER A 122 11.21 9.88 11.11
CA SER A 122 12.44 9.42 10.46
C SER A 122 13.14 10.53 9.68
N LEU A 123 12.40 11.26 8.84
CA LEU A 123 12.94 12.40 8.08
C LEU A 123 13.53 13.45 9.03
N THR A 124 12.80 13.78 10.09
CA THR A 124 13.20 14.83 11.04
C THR A 124 14.39 14.39 11.89
N MET A 125 14.42 13.13 12.34
CA MET A 125 15.60 12.54 12.99
C MET A 125 16.83 12.60 12.07
N MET A 126 16.71 12.17 10.82
CA MET A 126 17.82 12.21 9.86
C MET A 126 18.37 13.64 9.67
N MET A 127 17.50 14.64 9.62
CA MET A 127 17.90 16.05 9.49
C MET A 127 18.61 16.59 10.73
N GLU A 128 18.26 16.11 11.93
CA GLU A 128 18.93 16.47 13.18
C GLU A 128 20.34 15.90 13.28
N TYR A 129 20.52 14.65 12.88
CA TYR A 129 21.84 14.00 12.90
C TYR A 129 22.80 14.53 11.82
N THR A 130 22.27 15.13 10.75
CA THR A 130 23.06 15.56 9.60
C THR A 130 23.54 17.00 9.72
N ASN A 131 24.80 17.25 9.37
CA ASN A 131 25.37 18.59 9.31
C ASN A 131 24.66 19.45 8.24
N ASN A 132 24.51 20.75 8.49
CA ASN A 132 23.72 21.69 7.69
C ASN A 132 24.03 21.65 6.19
N LYS A 133 25.29 21.41 5.82
CA LYS A 133 25.74 21.34 4.41
C LYS A 133 25.15 20.15 3.62
N TYR A 134 24.85 19.02 4.28
CA TYR A 134 24.41 17.78 3.61
C TYR A 134 22.92 17.47 3.81
N ARG A 135 22.22 18.26 4.63
CA ARG A 135 20.80 18.06 4.96
C ARG A 135 19.90 17.95 3.74
N VAL A 136 20.06 18.86 2.78
CA VAL A 136 19.23 18.88 1.56
C VAL A 136 19.45 17.62 0.72
N ILE A 137 20.69 17.12 0.63
CA ILE A 137 21.01 15.91 -0.14
C ILE A 137 20.35 14.69 0.49
N LEU A 138 20.46 14.53 1.82
CA LEU A 138 19.82 13.40 2.51
C LEU A 138 18.29 13.48 2.46
N ALA A 139 17.71 14.68 2.64
CA ALA A 139 16.26 14.86 2.54
C ALA A 139 15.72 14.49 1.15
N ASN A 140 16.41 14.88 0.08
CA ASN A 140 15.99 14.55 -1.28
C ASN A 140 16.29 13.11 -1.67
N ALA A 141 17.28 12.46 -1.07
CA ALA A 141 17.58 11.04 -1.28
C ALA A 141 16.66 10.10 -0.48
N PHE A 142 15.79 10.65 0.38
CA PHE A 142 15.03 9.88 1.36
C PHE A 142 13.88 9.09 0.72
N GLN A 143 13.90 7.77 0.95
CA GLN A 143 12.86 6.77 0.67
C GLN A 143 12.35 6.69 -0.80
N TRP A 144 11.59 7.68 -1.26
CA TRP A 144 10.87 7.64 -2.54
C TRP A 144 11.76 7.55 -3.79
N PRO A 145 12.83 8.36 -3.95
CA PRO A 145 13.68 8.26 -5.14
C PRO A 145 14.41 6.91 -5.19
N PHE A 146 14.84 6.41 -4.04
CA PHE A 146 15.47 5.10 -3.95
C PHE A 146 14.50 3.99 -4.35
N ALA A 147 13.25 4.05 -3.90
CA ALA A 147 12.20 3.13 -4.29
C ALA A 147 11.90 3.18 -5.80
N TYR A 148 11.84 4.37 -6.42
CA TYR A 148 11.64 4.47 -7.87
C TYR A 148 12.81 3.90 -8.67
N MET A 149 14.05 4.12 -8.21
CA MET A 149 15.24 3.54 -8.85
C MET A 149 15.23 2.01 -8.79
N THR A 150 14.86 1.41 -7.65
CA THR A 150 14.80 -0.05 -7.52
C THR A 150 13.65 -0.64 -8.33
N ILE A 151 12.48 -0.02 -8.34
CA ILE A 151 11.34 -0.46 -9.17
C ILE A 151 11.71 -0.42 -10.66
N ALA A 152 12.35 0.65 -11.12
CA ALA A 152 12.81 0.76 -12.51
C ALA A 152 13.82 -0.34 -12.87
N LEU A 153 14.74 -0.66 -11.96
CA LEU A 153 15.71 -1.73 -12.15
C LEU A 153 15.02 -3.11 -12.24
N ILE A 154 14.08 -3.39 -11.34
CA ILE A 154 13.32 -4.64 -11.36
C ILE A 154 12.52 -4.74 -12.66
N ALA A 155 11.83 -3.67 -13.07
CA ALA A 155 11.08 -3.63 -14.31
C ALA A 155 11.95 -3.86 -15.56
N PHE A 156 13.21 -3.43 -15.54
CA PHE A 156 14.17 -3.70 -16.63
C PHE A 156 14.60 -5.17 -16.67
N LEU A 157 14.77 -5.81 -15.50
CA LEU A 157 15.21 -7.20 -15.38
C LEU A 157 14.09 -8.24 -15.59
N THR A 158 12.84 -7.87 -15.29
CA THR A 158 11.64 -8.72 -15.46
C THR A 158 11.00 -8.55 -16.84
N LYS A 159 11.70 -7.91 -17.78
CA LYS A 159 11.29 -7.75 -19.18
C LYS A 159 11.82 -8.91 -20.03
#